data_AF-A0A858ASV3-F1
#
_entry.id   AF-A0A858ASV3-F1
#
_cell.length_a   1.000
_cell.length_b   1.000
_cell.length_c   1.000
_cell.angle_alpha   90.00
_cell.angle_beta   90.00
_cell.angle_gamma   90.00
#
_symmetry.space_group_name_H-M   'P 1'
#
loop_
_entity.id
_entity.type
_entity.pdbx_description
1 polymer ?
#
loop_
_entity_poly.entity_id
_entity_poly.type
_entity_poly.pdbx_seq_one_letter_code
_entity_poly.pdbx_strand_id
1 'polypeptide(L)'
;MREIDKQSIFWFGLHNLAQENAQLKYYITTQKELIYNLYPVVYLGVIQYSLYRGIVIDEIPLEESNSYTDYILERYDEIYKIRYRFVKEKPKKANLKDEETYELCEEIISNLLLPYINEYCFRTYDMWKNLAQAYIRESVINYEYDINHEADDGKIKTSMLYPFFFTLSLIVVQEKQGLYQRIEKCYQKDVLLRKFNSGREWKEKELDYLNETYELIKNDEEWLLFLSNFSSSKWDNFDLKERFKALFQLTKVTTILMKDEISAVTMLDDGEELFDQVKNYLPLFICEDKIFNDKNELKRDFKKSSIKILSPFANQNINVQVLEPYIISKGERFINYNKETLLTTSEIIYTVLAKLRLILLIHEYLPNLIDSRILPKKKLFVDVLKLFEEIKEGKFKRMLDVENLLESDFIISEDDINEILEHEYTNIDDFYNKNCFFKIGKIMSLVLGVENKTASKMNYDLFELFKNIIILMGPHPLDHTVQTTETIEKLYSKFELMCNDYEKIIKKDFEKSKKYISNLELPLKLLRWKKD
;
A
#
# COMPACT_ATOMS: atom_id res chain seq x y z
N MET A 1 -22.46 -8.79 -5.65
CA MET A 1 -21.60 -7.62 -5.34
C MET A 1 -22.24 -6.81 -4.20
N ARG A 2 -21.46 -6.27 -3.25
CA ARG A 2 -22.00 -5.50 -2.12
C ARG A 2 -22.45 -4.12 -2.63
N GLU A 3 -23.47 -3.52 -2.00
CA GLU A 3 -24.00 -2.21 -2.44
C GLU A 3 -22.92 -1.12 -2.41
N ILE A 4 -22.05 -1.18 -1.42
CA ILE A 4 -20.92 -0.28 -1.25
C ILE A 4 -19.95 -0.28 -2.44
N ASP A 5 -19.77 -1.43 -3.08
CA ASP A 5 -18.86 -1.56 -4.21
C ASP A 5 -19.47 -0.86 -5.46
N LYS A 6 -20.80 -0.74 -5.57
CA LYS A 6 -21.52 -0.06 -6.68
C LYS A 6 -21.38 1.46 -6.65
N GLN A 7 -21.05 2.02 -5.50
CA GLN A 7 -20.94 3.46 -5.27
C GLN A 7 -19.49 3.94 -5.27
N SER A 8 -18.53 3.07 -5.60
CA SER A 8 -17.11 3.42 -5.68
C SER A 8 -16.83 4.46 -6.78
N ILE A 9 -15.86 5.34 -6.52
CA ILE A 9 -15.33 6.29 -7.51
C ILE A 9 -14.81 5.61 -8.79
N PHE A 10 -14.47 4.31 -8.70
CA PHE A 10 -14.07 3.47 -9.82
C PHE A 10 -15.02 3.60 -11.01
N TRP A 11 -16.33 3.54 -10.75
CA TRP A 11 -17.35 3.59 -11.79
C TRP A 11 -17.37 4.90 -12.55
N PHE A 12 -17.13 6.02 -11.86
CA PHE A 12 -17.06 7.32 -12.51
C PHE A 12 -15.88 7.38 -13.50
N GLY A 13 -14.72 6.84 -13.12
CA GLY A 13 -13.57 6.76 -14.02
C GLY A 13 -13.83 5.86 -15.23
N LEU A 14 -14.48 4.70 -15.05
CA LEU A 14 -14.86 3.83 -16.17
C LEU A 14 -15.87 4.50 -17.11
N HIS A 15 -16.87 5.19 -16.57
CA HIS A 15 -17.85 5.93 -17.38
C HIS A 15 -17.22 7.07 -18.18
N ASN A 16 -16.18 7.73 -17.64
CA ASN A 16 -15.43 8.76 -18.35
C ASN A 16 -14.65 8.19 -19.53
N LEU A 17 -14.04 7.02 -19.38
CA LEU A 17 -13.33 6.35 -20.49
C LEU A 17 -14.31 5.83 -21.56
N ALA A 18 -15.48 5.35 -21.14
CA ALA A 18 -16.49 4.81 -22.05
C ALA A 18 -17.42 5.87 -22.66
N GLN A 19 -17.14 7.18 -22.54
CA GLN A 19 -18.08 8.25 -22.92
C GLN A 19 -18.63 8.14 -24.35
N GLU A 20 -17.83 7.66 -25.29
CA GLU A 20 -18.21 7.56 -26.70
C GLU A 20 -18.57 6.13 -27.14
N ASN A 21 -18.43 5.13 -26.27
CA ASN A 21 -18.66 3.72 -26.60
C ASN A 21 -19.91 3.16 -25.88
N ALA A 22 -21.00 2.98 -26.63
CA ALA A 22 -22.27 2.49 -26.11
C ALA A 22 -22.19 1.05 -25.56
N GLN A 23 -21.39 0.18 -26.18
CA GLN A 23 -21.20 -1.21 -25.75
C GLN A 23 -20.47 -1.26 -24.40
N LEU A 24 -19.40 -0.47 -24.23
CA LEU A 24 -18.70 -0.40 -22.94
C LEU A 24 -19.59 0.17 -21.83
N LYS A 25 -20.41 1.20 -22.12
CA LYS A 25 -21.41 1.68 -21.14
C LYS A 25 -22.42 0.61 -20.75
N TYR A 26 -22.85 -0.21 -21.72
CA TYR A 26 -23.73 -1.34 -21.47
C TYR A 26 -23.06 -2.36 -20.53
N TYR A 27 -21.79 -2.70 -20.75
CA TYR A 27 -21.04 -3.59 -19.85
C TYR A 27 -20.83 -2.99 -18.46
N ILE A 28 -20.43 -1.73 -18.35
CA ILE A 28 -20.31 -1.04 -17.06
C ILE A 28 -21.63 -1.10 -16.27
N THR A 29 -22.77 -1.06 -16.95
CA THR A 29 -24.07 -1.10 -16.30
C THR A 29 -24.51 -2.51 -15.93
N THR A 30 -24.27 -3.49 -16.81
CA THR A 30 -24.82 -4.86 -16.68
C THR A 30 -23.87 -5.86 -16.03
N GLN A 31 -22.55 -5.66 -16.15
CA GLN A 31 -21.49 -6.58 -15.73
C GLN A 31 -20.68 -6.07 -14.53
N LYS A 32 -21.28 -5.23 -13.67
CA LYS A 32 -20.56 -4.58 -12.56
C LYS A 32 -19.81 -5.57 -11.66
N GLU A 33 -20.43 -6.67 -11.26
CA GLU A 33 -19.77 -7.65 -10.39
C GLU A 33 -18.54 -8.28 -11.04
N LEU A 34 -18.64 -8.63 -12.33
CA LEU A 34 -17.52 -9.17 -13.10
C LEU A 34 -16.40 -8.15 -13.20
N ILE A 35 -16.71 -6.92 -13.65
CA ILE A 35 -15.75 -5.82 -13.82
C ILE A 35 -15.01 -5.52 -12.51
N TYR A 36 -15.75 -5.40 -11.41
CA TYR A 36 -15.19 -5.06 -10.09
C TYR A 36 -14.24 -6.14 -9.59
N ASN A 37 -14.58 -7.41 -9.77
CA ASN A 37 -13.77 -8.56 -9.34
C ASN A 37 -12.59 -8.84 -10.29
N LEU A 38 -12.73 -8.50 -11.57
CA LEU A 38 -11.70 -8.70 -12.58
C LEU A 38 -10.56 -7.68 -12.44
N TYR A 39 -10.88 -6.43 -12.07
CA TYR A 39 -9.90 -5.36 -12.00
C TYR A 39 -8.65 -5.65 -11.14
N PRO A 40 -8.75 -6.13 -9.88
CA PRO A 40 -7.56 -6.44 -9.08
C PRO A 40 -6.68 -7.55 -9.68
N VAL A 41 -7.29 -8.47 -10.44
CA VAL A 41 -6.58 -9.55 -11.13
C VAL A 41 -5.85 -8.99 -12.35
N VAL A 42 -6.52 -8.17 -13.17
CA VAL A 42 -5.92 -7.51 -14.34
C VAL A 42 -4.75 -6.62 -13.94
N TYR A 43 -4.94 -5.81 -12.90
CA TYR A 43 -3.90 -4.93 -12.39
C TYR A 43 -2.65 -5.71 -11.94
N LEU A 44 -2.83 -6.82 -11.22
CA LEU A 44 -1.70 -7.70 -10.86
C LEU A 44 -1.13 -8.41 -12.10
N GLY A 45 -1.96 -8.74 -13.07
CA GLY A 45 -1.55 -9.33 -14.35
C GLY A 45 -0.61 -8.44 -15.16
N VAL A 46 -0.83 -7.11 -15.16
CA VAL A 46 0.11 -6.14 -15.77
C VAL A 46 1.49 -6.24 -15.12
N ILE A 47 1.54 -6.35 -13.79
CA ILE A 47 2.80 -6.53 -13.05
C ILE A 47 3.47 -7.87 -13.39
N GLN A 48 2.69 -8.95 -13.49
CA GLN A 48 3.24 -10.27 -13.83
C GLN A 48 3.71 -10.35 -15.29
N TYR A 49 3.08 -9.61 -16.19
CA TYR A 49 3.53 -9.48 -17.58
C TYR A 49 4.86 -8.69 -17.66
N SER A 50 5.06 -7.64 -16.85
CA SER A 50 6.37 -6.97 -16.82
C SER A 50 7.49 -7.88 -16.36
N LEU A 51 7.21 -8.73 -15.36
CA LEU A 51 8.15 -9.75 -14.88
C LEU A 51 8.45 -10.77 -15.99
N TYR A 52 7.41 -11.28 -16.66
CA TYR A 52 7.54 -12.23 -17.77
C TYR A 52 8.45 -11.70 -18.90
N ARG A 53 8.30 -10.41 -19.22
CA ARG A 53 9.04 -9.74 -20.31
C ARG A 53 10.40 -9.19 -19.89
N GLY A 54 10.65 -9.10 -18.58
CA GLY A 54 11.85 -8.44 -18.04
C GLY A 54 11.94 -6.95 -18.37
N ILE A 55 10.79 -6.26 -18.47
CA ILE A 55 10.73 -4.84 -18.89
C ILE A 55 10.29 -3.91 -17.77
N VAL A 56 10.69 -2.65 -17.88
CA VAL A 56 10.06 -1.57 -17.12
C VAL A 56 8.83 -1.09 -17.86
N ILE A 57 7.72 -0.91 -17.15
CA ILE A 57 6.53 -0.28 -17.72
C ILE A 57 6.44 1.17 -17.25
N ASP A 58 6.46 2.09 -18.20
CA ASP A 58 6.11 3.50 -18.03
C ASP A 58 4.70 3.85 -18.57
N GLU A 59 4.22 3.08 -19.54
CA GLU A 59 2.82 2.99 -19.96
C GLU A 59 2.56 1.64 -20.64
N ILE A 60 1.28 1.26 -20.80
CA ILE A 60 0.91 0.08 -21.60
C ILE A 60 0.78 0.55 -23.06
N PRO A 61 1.65 0.11 -23.99
CA PRO A 61 1.56 0.50 -25.39
C PRO A 61 0.26 -0.02 -26.01
N LEU A 62 -0.40 0.80 -26.83
CA LEU A 62 -1.67 0.41 -27.46
C LEU A 62 -1.50 -0.83 -28.34
N GLU A 63 -0.37 -0.92 -29.05
CA GLU A 63 0.01 -2.06 -29.87
C GLU A 63 0.23 -3.36 -29.10
N GLU A 64 0.52 -3.28 -27.80
CA GLU A 64 0.73 -4.46 -26.95
C GLU A 64 -0.53 -4.84 -26.15
N SER A 65 -1.62 -4.05 -26.21
CA SER A 65 -2.83 -4.27 -25.40
C SER A 65 -3.40 -5.69 -25.53
N ASN A 66 -3.36 -6.27 -26.74
CA ASN A 66 -3.80 -7.65 -26.97
C ASN A 66 -2.86 -8.64 -26.29
N SER A 67 -1.54 -8.45 -26.37
CA SER A 67 -0.57 -9.33 -25.70
C SER A 67 -0.72 -9.32 -24.18
N TYR A 68 -1.01 -8.15 -23.59
CA TYR A 68 -1.35 -8.07 -22.17
C TYR A 68 -2.65 -8.83 -21.87
N THR A 69 -3.67 -8.63 -22.69
CA THR A 69 -4.99 -9.26 -22.50
C THR A 69 -4.89 -10.78 -22.58
N ASP A 70 -4.25 -11.31 -23.62
CA ASP A 70 -4.04 -12.74 -23.85
C ASP A 70 -3.29 -13.37 -22.66
N TYR A 71 -2.17 -12.76 -22.25
CA TYR A 71 -1.40 -13.24 -21.11
C TYR A 71 -2.23 -13.29 -19.82
N ILE A 72 -3.02 -12.25 -19.55
CA ILE A 72 -3.85 -12.17 -18.34
C ILE A 72 -4.94 -13.23 -18.34
N LEU A 73 -5.56 -13.51 -19.49
CA LEU A 73 -6.58 -14.55 -19.64
C LEU A 73 -5.97 -15.94 -19.49
N GLU A 74 -4.84 -16.21 -20.16
CA GLU A 74 -4.11 -17.49 -20.07
C GLU A 74 -3.65 -17.81 -18.66
N ARG A 75 -3.25 -16.78 -17.88
CA ARG A 75 -2.73 -16.92 -16.51
C ARG A 75 -3.71 -16.52 -15.41
N TYR A 76 -4.98 -16.34 -15.77
CA TYR A 76 -5.99 -15.80 -14.86
C TYR A 76 -6.10 -16.59 -13.55
N ASP A 77 -6.01 -17.92 -13.64
CA ASP A 77 -6.13 -18.82 -12.51
C ASP A 77 -5.01 -18.65 -11.49
N GLU A 78 -3.77 -18.55 -11.97
CA GLU A 78 -2.57 -18.33 -11.17
C GLU A 78 -2.59 -16.93 -10.55
N ILE A 79 -2.90 -15.90 -11.34
CA ILE A 79 -2.97 -14.50 -10.86
C ILE A 79 -4.04 -14.37 -9.78
N TYR A 80 -5.23 -14.93 -10.00
CA TYR A 80 -6.32 -14.94 -9.01
C TYR A 80 -5.88 -15.66 -7.73
N LYS A 81 -5.22 -16.82 -7.85
CA LYS A 81 -4.74 -17.59 -6.70
C LYS A 81 -3.76 -16.79 -5.87
N ILE A 82 -2.77 -16.12 -6.47
CA ILE A 82 -1.78 -15.33 -5.72
C ILE A 82 -2.37 -14.05 -5.13
N ARG A 83 -3.30 -13.38 -5.84
CA ARG A 83 -3.96 -12.14 -5.38
C ARG A 83 -4.79 -12.38 -4.13
N TYR A 84 -5.51 -13.51 -4.10
CA TYR A 84 -6.44 -13.86 -3.03
C TYR A 84 -5.92 -15.05 -2.21
N ARG A 85 -4.60 -15.25 -2.11
CA ARG A 85 -4.02 -16.43 -1.44
C ARG A 85 -4.36 -16.49 0.04
N PHE A 86 -4.33 -15.33 0.69
CA PHE A 86 -4.57 -15.23 2.11
C PHE A 86 -6.02 -14.83 2.44
N VAL A 87 -6.75 -14.18 1.50
CA VAL A 87 -8.12 -13.69 1.72
C VAL A 87 -9.07 -14.84 2.07
N LYS A 88 -9.74 -14.73 3.23
CA LYS A 88 -10.69 -15.74 3.73
C LYS A 88 -11.93 -15.88 2.84
N GLU A 89 -12.59 -14.77 2.53
CA GLU A 89 -13.76 -14.71 1.66
C GLU A 89 -13.38 -14.17 0.29
N LYS A 90 -13.11 -15.07 -0.66
CA LYS A 90 -12.59 -14.69 -1.97
C LYS A 90 -13.72 -14.16 -2.88
N PRO A 91 -13.47 -13.11 -3.69
CA PRO A 91 -14.44 -12.63 -4.67
C PRO A 91 -14.81 -13.72 -5.69
N LYS A 92 -16.01 -13.65 -6.29
CA LYS A 92 -16.42 -14.62 -7.31
C LYS A 92 -15.44 -14.62 -8.49
N LYS A 93 -14.84 -15.78 -8.76
CA LYS A 93 -13.94 -16.02 -9.88
C LYS A 93 -14.73 -16.16 -11.20
N ALA A 94 -14.23 -15.57 -12.28
CA ALA A 94 -14.80 -15.74 -13.62
C ALA A 94 -14.56 -17.18 -14.13
N ASN A 95 -15.53 -17.76 -14.85
CA ASN A 95 -15.38 -19.08 -15.44
C ASN A 95 -14.90 -18.96 -16.88
N LEU A 96 -13.59 -18.86 -17.09
CA LEU A 96 -12.99 -18.70 -18.43
C LEU A 96 -13.07 -19.97 -19.32
N LYS A 97 -13.67 -21.06 -18.83
CA LYS A 97 -13.98 -22.24 -19.66
C LYS A 97 -15.21 -22.06 -20.53
N ASP A 98 -16.04 -21.08 -20.19
CA ASP A 98 -17.21 -20.69 -20.96
C ASP A 98 -16.79 -19.64 -21.99
N GLU A 99 -17.07 -19.91 -23.27
CA GLU A 99 -16.61 -19.11 -24.41
C GLU A 99 -17.19 -17.68 -24.35
N GLU A 100 -18.48 -17.54 -24.04
CA GLU A 100 -19.12 -16.23 -23.88
C GLU A 100 -18.48 -15.41 -22.74
N THR A 101 -18.20 -16.06 -21.60
CA THR A 101 -17.50 -15.42 -20.48
C THR A 101 -16.07 -15.04 -20.84
N TYR A 102 -15.37 -15.87 -21.61
CA TYR A 102 -14.02 -15.61 -22.08
C TYR A 102 -13.98 -14.36 -22.97
N GLU A 103 -14.80 -14.33 -24.03
CA GLU A 103 -14.90 -13.19 -24.96
C GLU A 103 -15.30 -11.90 -24.23
N LEU A 104 -16.26 -11.99 -23.30
CA LEU A 104 -16.65 -10.85 -22.48
C LEU A 104 -15.50 -10.34 -21.60
N CYS A 105 -14.73 -11.25 -20.99
CA CYS A 105 -13.56 -10.86 -20.20
C CYS A 105 -12.49 -10.21 -21.09
N GLU A 106 -12.22 -10.76 -22.26
CA GLU A 106 -11.29 -10.20 -23.24
C GLU A 106 -11.66 -8.77 -23.62
N GLU A 107 -12.93 -8.52 -23.98
CA GLU A 107 -13.42 -7.20 -24.32
C GLU A 107 -13.33 -6.21 -23.15
N ILE A 108 -13.69 -6.64 -21.93
CA ILE A 108 -13.61 -5.81 -20.72
C ILE A 108 -12.15 -5.48 -20.38
N ILE A 109 -11.24 -6.44 -20.46
CA ILE A 109 -9.82 -6.22 -20.13
C ILE A 109 -9.21 -5.24 -21.13
N SER A 110 -9.28 -5.56 -22.41
CA SER A 110 -8.62 -4.82 -23.50
C SER A 110 -9.16 -3.39 -23.65
N ASN A 111 -10.48 -3.21 -23.60
CA ASN A 111 -11.12 -1.95 -23.95
C ASN A 111 -11.54 -1.10 -22.75
N LEU A 112 -11.47 -1.63 -21.52
CA LEU A 112 -11.92 -0.91 -20.34
C LEU A 112 -10.89 -0.90 -19.21
N LEU A 113 -10.41 -2.06 -18.78
CA LEU A 113 -9.54 -2.15 -17.59
C LEU A 113 -8.09 -1.75 -17.87
N LEU A 114 -7.48 -2.21 -18.98
CA LEU A 114 -6.14 -1.75 -19.37
C LEU A 114 -6.12 -0.24 -19.67
N PRO A 115 -7.08 0.35 -20.41
CA PRO A 115 -7.17 1.80 -20.55
C PRO A 115 -7.31 2.54 -19.21
N TYR A 116 -8.08 2.00 -18.26
CA TYR A 116 -8.18 2.58 -16.92
C TYR A 116 -6.85 2.59 -16.18
N ILE A 117 -6.10 1.49 -16.22
CA ILE A 117 -4.75 1.40 -15.64
C ILE A 117 -3.83 2.41 -16.32
N ASN A 118 -3.88 2.52 -17.65
CA ASN A 118 -3.00 3.41 -18.40
C ASN A 118 -3.22 4.88 -18.03
N GLU A 119 -4.48 5.29 -17.95
CA GLU A 119 -4.86 6.66 -17.61
C GLU A 119 -4.61 6.99 -16.12
N TYR A 120 -4.97 6.07 -15.22
CA TYR A 120 -5.10 6.40 -13.80
C TYR A 120 -4.12 5.70 -12.87
N CYS A 121 -3.26 4.79 -13.33
CA CYS A 121 -2.29 4.10 -12.48
C CYS A 121 -0.83 4.40 -12.82
N PHE A 122 -0.53 4.99 -13.99
CA PHE A 122 0.84 5.44 -14.31
C PHE A 122 1.09 6.86 -13.85
N ARG A 123 2.24 7.03 -13.19
CA ARG A 123 2.47 8.17 -12.31
C ARG A 123 3.83 8.80 -12.51
N THR A 124 3.86 10.12 -12.61
CA THR A 124 5.12 10.87 -12.64
C THR A 124 5.67 11.06 -11.23
N TYR A 125 6.95 11.42 -11.15
CA TYR A 125 7.65 11.68 -9.90
C TYR A 125 6.92 12.70 -9.00
N ASP A 126 6.51 13.84 -9.56
CA ASP A 126 5.89 14.93 -8.79
C ASP A 126 4.58 14.54 -8.11
N MET A 127 3.87 13.56 -8.68
CA MET A 127 2.61 13.08 -8.14
C MET A 127 2.80 12.18 -6.91
N TRP A 128 3.99 11.60 -6.68
CA TRP A 128 4.19 10.54 -5.65
C TRP A 128 5.48 10.66 -4.85
N LYS A 129 6.24 11.75 -4.99
CA LYS A 129 7.44 12.02 -4.19
C LYS A 129 7.22 11.86 -2.68
N ASN A 130 6.01 12.18 -2.19
CA ASN A 130 5.63 12.04 -0.78
C ASN A 130 5.29 10.61 -0.36
N LEU A 131 5.17 9.68 -1.32
CA LEU A 131 4.70 8.31 -1.16
C LEU A 131 5.78 7.26 -1.44
N ALA A 132 7.05 7.65 -1.61
CA ALA A 132 8.17 6.75 -1.88
C ALA A 132 8.20 5.52 -0.95
N GLN A 133 8.08 5.74 0.36
CA GLN A 133 8.05 4.66 1.35
C GLN A 133 6.78 3.81 1.27
N ALA A 134 5.61 4.40 0.97
CA ALA A 134 4.38 3.64 0.77
C ALA A 134 4.49 2.76 -0.48
N TYR A 135 5.09 3.28 -1.55
CA TYR A 135 5.32 2.58 -2.81
C TYR A 135 6.23 1.36 -2.63
N ILE A 136 7.36 1.55 -1.95
CA ILE A 136 8.29 0.44 -1.66
C ILE A 136 7.53 -0.67 -0.92
N ARG A 137 6.77 -0.32 0.13
CA ARG A 137 6.05 -1.29 0.97
C ARG A 137 4.97 -2.04 0.22
N GLU A 138 4.20 -1.36 -0.63
CA GLU A 138 3.17 -2.01 -1.43
C GLU A 138 3.80 -2.87 -2.55
N SER A 139 4.94 -2.44 -3.10
CA SER A 139 5.71 -3.22 -4.08
C SER A 139 6.21 -4.54 -3.49
N VAL A 140 6.60 -4.59 -2.20
CA VAL A 140 6.92 -5.86 -1.52
C VAL A 140 5.80 -6.88 -1.66
N ILE A 141 4.54 -6.45 -1.54
CA ILE A 141 3.38 -7.35 -1.59
C ILE A 141 3.08 -7.79 -3.03
N ASN A 142 3.09 -6.83 -3.98
CA ASN A 142 2.73 -7.10 -5.37
C ASN A 142 3.78 -7.93 -6.12
N TYR A 143 5.05 -7.77 -5.77
CA TYR A 143 6.17 -8.46 -6.40
C TYR A 143 6.65 -9.66 -5.60
N GLU A 144 5.91 -10.14 -4.58
CA GLU A 144 6.36 -11.30 -3.79
C GLU A 144 6.60 -12.56 -4.64
N TYR A 145 5.77 -12.77 -5.65
CA TYR A 145 5.83 -13.94 -6.52
C TYR A 145 6.01 -13.54 -7.99
N ASP A 146 6.64 -14.46 -8.72
CA ASP A 146 6.69 -14.46 -10.16
C ASP A 146 5.99 -15.73 -10.68
N ILE A 147 4.78 -15.57 -11.21
CA ILE A 147 3.96 -16.70 -11.66
C ILE A 147 4.49 -17.36 -12.94
N ASN A 148 5.47 -16.74 -13.59
CA ASN A 148 6.02 -17.24 -14.85
C ASN A 148 7.02 -18.37 -14.64
N HIS A 149 7.44 -18.60 -13.39
CA HIS A 149 8.45 -19.58 -13.04
C HIS A 149 8.00 -20.45 -11.86
N GLU A 150 8.18 -21.76 -12.01
CA GLU A 150 7.98 -22.72 -10.94
C GLU A 150 9.32 -23.06 -10.27
N ALA A 151 9.29 -23.24 -8.95
CA ALA A 151 10.40 -23.78 -8.20
C ALA A 151 10.45 -25.31 -8.31
N ASP A 152 11.60 -25.91 -7.94
CA ASP A 152 11.80 -27.37 -7.99
C ASP A 152 10.76 -28.17 -7.18
N ASP A 153 10.10 -27.56 -6.19
CA ASP A 153 9.05 -28.15 -5.37
C ASP A 153 7.62 -27.96 -5.93
N GLY A 154 7.50 -27.42 -7.15
CA GLY A 154 6.23 -27.15 -7.84
C GLY A 154 5.48 -25.93 -7.29
N LYS A 155 6.09 -25.15 -6.38
CA LYS A 155 5.51 -23.87 -5.92
C LYS A 155 5.91 -22.72 -6.83
N ILE A 156 5.11 -21.67 -6.80
CA ILE A 156 5.41 -20.42 -7.51
C ILE A 156 6.69 -19.82 -6.94
N LYS A 157 7.61 -19.42 -7.81
CA LYS A 157 8.89 -18.86 -7.41
C LYS A 157 8.71 -17.44 -6.86
N THR A 158 9.56 -17.08 -5.90
CA THR A 158 9.69 -15.69 -5.44
C THR A 158 10.26 -14.83 -6.58
N SER A 159 9.76 -13.61 -6.77
CA SER A 159 10.34 -12.69 -7.76
C SER A 159 11.74 -12.23 -7.33
N MET A 160 12.62 -12.02 -8.30
CA MET A 160 13.91 -11.35 -8.07
C MET A 160 13.78 -9.93 -7.50
N LEU A 161 12.66 -9.24 -7.76
CA LEU A 161 12.40 -7.90 -7.24
C LEU A 161 12.04 -7.91 -5.75
N TYR A 162 11.51 -9.02 -5.24
CA TYR A 162 10.98 -9.10 -3.89
C TYR A 162 12.03 -8.83 -2.81
N PRO A 163 13.20 -9.50 -2.77
CA PRO A 163 14.20 -9.22 -1.74
C PRO A 163 14.71 -7.77 -1.79
N PHE A 164 14.78 -7.17 -2.98
CA PHE A 164 15.21 -5.79 -3.15
C PHE A 164 14.20 -4.81 -2.53
N PHE A 165 12.92 -4.92 -2.88
CA PHE A 165 11.88 -4.10 -2.24
C PHE A 165 11.77 -4.37 -0.75
N PHE A 166 11.94 -5.63 -0.32
CA PHE A 166 11.94 -5.98 1.10
C PHE A 166 13.08 -5.27 1.83
N THR A 167 14.29 -5.29 1.27
CA THR A 167 15.46 -4.56 1.79
C THR A 167 15.19 -3.07 1.93
N LEU A 168 14.67 -2.43 0.88
CA LEU A 168 14.29 -1.02 0.89
C LEU A 168 13.16 -0.69 1.88
N SER A 169 12.31 -1.68 2.20
CA SER A 169 11.22 -1.50 3.17
C SER A 169 11.71 -1.60 4.62
N LEU A 170 12.76 -2.40 4.86
CA LEU A 170 13.36 -2.56 6.18
C LEU A 170 14.16 -1.33 6.60
N ILE A 171 14.80 -0.67 5.62
CA ILE A 171 15.71 0.45 5.82
C ILE A 171 15.12 1.68 5.13
N VAL A 172 14.81 2.72 5.90
CA VAL A 172 14.40 4.01 5.32
C VAL A 172 15.63 4.68 4.70
N VAL A 173 15.94 4.37 3.44
CA VAL A 173 17.15 4.83 2.73
C VAL A 173 17.11 6.31 2.37
N GLN A 174 15.92 6.92 2.31
CA GLN A 174 15.75 8.35 2.04
C GLN A 174 16.23 9.23 3.21
N GLU A 175 16.30 8.69 4.43
CA GLU A 175 16.77 9.40 5.61
C GLU A 175 18.29 9.23 5.80
N LYS A 176 19.15 9.86 4.99
CA LYS A 176 20.61 9.64 5.06
C LYS A 176 21.25 9.77 6.46
N GLN A 177 20.70 10.65 7.31
CA GLN A 177 21.14 10.76 8.70
C GLN A 177 20.78 9.49 9.49
N GLY A 178 21.78 8.86 10.10
CA GLY A 178 21.58 7.62 10.85
C GLY A 178 21.45 6.35 10.01
N LEU A 179 21.68 6.42 8.68
CA LEU A 179 21.50 5.28 7.77
C LEU A 179 22.38 4.09 8.13
N TYR A 180 23.68 4.33 8.36
CA TYR A 180 24.62 3.33 8.91
C TYR A 180 24.05 2.63 10.15
N GLN A 181 23.61 3.39 11.16
CA GLN A 181 23.14 2.82 12.44
C GLN A 181 21.85 2.02 12.28
N ARG A 182 20.95 2.45 11.37
CA ARG A 182 19.73 1.70 11.07
C ARG A 182 20.04 0.35 10.41
N ILE A 183 21.01 0.32 9.50
CA ILE A 183 21.46 -0.92 8.85
C ILE A 183 22.15 -1.81 9.88
N GLU A 184 23.14 -1.31 10.62
CA GLU A 184 23.84 -2.05 11.66
C GLU A 184 22.88 -2.67 12.70
N LYS A 185 21.85 -1.92 13.12
CA LYS A 185 20.83 -2.43 14.04
C LYS A 185 19.97 -3.54 13.43
N CYS A 186 19.68 -3.47 12.14
CA CYS A 186 18.82 -4.43 11.45
C CYS A 186 19.58 -5.71 11.05
N TYR A 187 20.85 -5.58 10.68
CA TYR A 187 21.71 -6.63 10.14
C TYR A 187 22.81 -6.97 11.14
N GLN A 188 22.43 -7.56 12.27
CA GLN A 188 23.40 -7.97 13.28
C GLN A 188 24.19 -9.20 12.81
N LYS A 189 25.52 -9.09 12.79
CA LYS A 189 26.44 -10.14 12.32
C LYS A 189 26.15 -11.51 12.93
N ASP A 190 26.01 -11.61 14.25
CA ASP A 190 25.73 -12.88 14.93
C ASP A 190 24.38 -13.50 14.53
N VAL A 191 23.38 -12.66 14.25
CA VAL A 191 22.06 -13.12 13.79
C VAL A 191 22.15 -13.63 12.37
N LEU A 192 22.87 -12.92 11.49
CA LEU A 192 23.11 -13.33 10.11
C LEU A 192 23.86 -14.66 10.03
N LEU A 193 24.96 -14.80 10.76
CA LEU A 193 25.74 -16.04 10.81
C LEU A 193 24.91 -17.20 11.38
N ARG A 194 24.09 -16.95 12.40
CA ARG A 194 23.17 -17.97 12.92
C ARG A 194 22.14 -18.38 11.88
N LYS A 195 21.51 -17.41 11.18
CA LYS A 195 20.52 -17.68 10.13
C LYS A 195 21.12 -18.41 8.94
N PHE A 196 22.35 -18.05 8.54
CA PHE A 196 23.07 -18.76 7.48
C PHE A 196 23.27 -20.24 7.84
N ASN A 197 23.65 -20.53 9.09
CA ASN A 197 23.98 -21.87 9.59
C ASN A 197 22.79 -22.68 10.14
N SER A 198 21.56 -22.15 10.10
CA SER A 198 20.36 -22.83 10.61
C SER A 198 19.19 -22.76 9.63
N GLY A 199 18.08 -23.44 9.91
CA GLY A 199 16.94 -23.51 8.99
C GLY A 199 17.16 -24.54 7.88
N ARG A 200 16.62 -24.27 6.69
CA ARG A 200 16.82 -25.17 5.52
C ARG A 200 18.29 -25.28 5.13
N GLU A 201 18.69 -26.35 4.45
CA GLU A 201 20.03 -26.43 3.87
C GLU A 201 20.15 -25.53 2.63
N TRP A 202 21.35 -24.98 2.41
CA TRP A 202 21.68 -24.25 1.18
C TRP A 202 21.99 -25.24 0.06
N LYS A 203 21.46 -24.99 -1.13
CA LYS A 203 21.88 -25.73 -2.34
C LYS A 203 23.31 -25.31 -2.71
N GLU A 204 24.04 -26.19 -3.40
CA GLU A 204 25.42 -25.94 -3.83
C GLU A 204 25.58 -24.61 -4.58
N LYS A 205 24.70 -24.34 -5.57
CA LYS A 205 24.69 -23.06 -6.29
C LYS A 205 24.41 -21.85 -5.41
N GLU A 206 23.64 -22.00 -4.33
CA GLU A 206 23.38 -20.92 -3.38
C GLU A 206 24.60 -20.65 -2.50
N LEU A 207 25.32 -21.71 -2.10
CA LEU A 207 26.58 -21.59 -1.37
C LEU A 207 27.63 -20.86 -2.20
N ASP A 208 27.82 -21.27 -3.46
CA ASP A 208 28.75 -20.60 -4.38
C ASP A 208 28.40 -19.12 -4.54
N TYR A 209 27.12 -18.81 -4.73
CA TYR A 209 26.62 -17.44 -4.89
C TYR A 209 26.79 -16.57 -3.63
N LEU A 210 26.59 -17.15 -2.44
CA LEU A 210 26.65 -16.43 -1.17
C LEU A 210 28.04 -16.45 -0.53
N ASN A 211 29.01 -17.20 -1.06
CA ASN A 211 30.31 -17.40 -0.44
C ASN A 211 31.02 -16.06 -0.13
N GLU A 212 31.05 -15.15 -1.11
CA GLU A 212 31.62 -13.81 -0.92
C GLU A 212 30.87 -13.00 0.15
N THR A 213 29.54 -13.10 0.17
CA THR A 213 28.70 -12.41 1.17
C THR A 213 28.94 -12.99 2.56
N TYR A 214 29.11 -14.30 2.68
CA TYR A 214 29.38 -14.98 3.94
C TYR A 214 30.76 -14.61 4.51
N GLU A 215 31.81 -14.63 3.69
CA GLU A 215 33.15 -14.21 4.13
C GLU A 215 33.19 -12.72 4.49
N LEU A 216 32.50 -11.85 3.73
CA LEU A 216 32.31 -10.44 4.07
C LEU A 216 31.67 -10.25 5.45
N ILE A 217 30.65 -11.05 5.80
CA ILE A 217 29.99 -10.97 7.11
C ILE A 217 30.95 -11.46 8.20
N LYS A 218 31.73 -12.51 7.94
CA LYS A 218 32.63 -13.15 8.89
C LYS A 218 33.86 -12.32 9.22
N ASN A 219 34.39 -11.54 8.27
CA ASN A 219 35.51 -10.63 8.48
C ASN A 219 35.02 -9.29 9.07
N ASP A 220 35.49 -8.93 10.27
CA ASP A 220 35.07 -7.68 10.94
C ASP A 220 35.47 -6.41 10.17
N GLU A 221 36.64 -6.39 9.54
CA GLU A 221 37.12 -5.23 8.79
C GLU A 221 36.32 -5.03 7.50
N GLU A 222 36.06 -6.11 6.77
CA GLU A 222 35.24 -6.07 5.56
C GLU A 222 33.79 -5.71 5.86
N TRP A 223 33.22 -6.25 6.95
CA TRP A 223 31.88 -5.91 7.40
C TRP A 223 31.75 -4.41 7.72
N LEU A 224 32.70 -3.86 8.48
CA LEU A 224 32.71 -2.43 8.81
C LEU A 224 32.91 -1.56 7.56
N LEU A 225 33.78 -1.99 6.63
CA LEU A 225 33.98 -1.30 5.36
C LEU A 225 32.70 -1.31 4.51
N PHE A 226 32.02 -2.45 4.43
CA PHE A 226 30.72 -2.57 3.77
C PHE A 226 29.69 -1.64 4.39
N LEU A 227 29.51 -1.66 5.71
CA LEU A 227 28.57 -0.78 6.40
C LEU A 227 28.92 0.70 6.20
N SER A 228 30.21 1.04 6.12
CA SER A 228 30.65 2.43 5.92
C SER A 228 30.12 3.08 4.64
N ASN A 229 29.79 2.28 3.61
CA ASN A 229 29.16 2.76 2.37
C ASN A 229 27.81 3.45 2.61
N PHE A 230 27.17 3.15 3.75
CA PHE A 230 25.90 3.74 4.16
C PHE A 230 26.05 4.88 5.18
N SER A 231 27.27 5.37 5.41
CA SER A 231 27.49 6.63 6.11
C SER A 231 26.95 7.79 5.28
N SER A 232 26.38 8.82 5.94
CA SER A 232 25.78 9.96 5.23
C SER A 232 26.78 10.63 4.28
N SER A 233 28.07 10.70 4.64
CA SER A 233 29.10 11.31 3.82
C SER A 233 29.41 10.53 2.55
N LYS A 234 29.50 9.19 2.61
CA LYS A 234 29.68 8.36 1.41
C LYS A 234 28.42 8.32 0.57
N TRP A 235 27.27 8.16 1.21
CA TRP A 235 25.97 8.07 0.54
C TRP A 235 25.69 9.31 -0.31
N ASP A 236 25.97 10.51 0.21
CA ASP A 236 25.83 11.78 -0.50
C ASP A 236 26.76 11.92 -1.72
N ASN A 237 27.89 11.21 -1.75
CA ASN A 237 28.84 11.25 -2.85
C ASN A 237 28.56 10.19 -3.92
N PHE A 238 27.75 9.17 -3.60
CA PHE A 238 27.41 8.12 -4.55
C PHE A 238 26.37 8.61 -5.56
N ASP A 239 26.60 8.27 -6.83
CA ASP A 239 25.57 8.37 -7.86
C ASP A 239 24.48 7.28 -7.70
N LEU A 240 23.45 7.34 -8.55
CA LEU A 240 22.33 6.39 -8.51
C LEU A 240 22.79 4.93 -8.67
N LYS A 241 23.78 4.68 -9.54
CA LYS A 241 24.28 3.34 -9.86
C LYS A 241 25.13 2.80 -8.71
N GLU A 242 25.95 3.64 -8.08
CA GLU A 242 26.74 3.30 -6.90
C GLU A 242 25.84 3.00 -5.70
N ARG A 243 24.81 3.81 -5.47
CA ARG A 243 23.80 3.53 -4.42
C ARG A 243 23.05 2.24 -4.69
N PHE A 244 22.63 2.01 -5.93
CA PHE A 244 22.00 0.73 -6.32
C PHE A 244 22.93 -0.45 -6.03
N LYS A 245 24.21 -0.38 -6.42
CA LYS A 245 25.19 -1.45 -6.15
C LYS A 245 25.33 -1.73 -4.66
N ALA A 246 25.44 -0.68 -3.83
CA ALA A 246 25.50 -0.83 -2.38
C ALA A 246 24.23 -1.53 -1.83
N LEU A 247 23.05 -1.10 -2.28
CA LEU A 247 21.77 -1.68 -1.87
C LEU A 247 21.57 -3.11 -2.39
N PHE A 248 22.08 -3.44 -3.57
CA PHE A 248 22.06 -4.78 -4.12
C PHE A 248 22.91 -5.73 -3.26
N GLN A 249 24.11 -5.32 -2.85
CA GLN A 249 24.92 -6.11 -1.92
C GLN A 249 24.22 -6.29 -0.57
N LEU A 250 23.57 -5.25 -0.06
CA LEU A 250 22.74 -5.37 1.15
C LEU A 250 21.54 -6.30 0.94
N THR A 251 20.97 -6.34 -0.26
CA THR A 251 19.89 -7.27 -0.63
C THR A 251 20.37 -8.72 -0.55
N LYS A 252 21.60 -9.03 -0.96
CA LYS A 252 22.20 -10.36 -0.75
C LYS A 252 22.35 -10.72 0.74
N VAL A 253 22.59 -9.73 1.60
CA VAL A 253 22.58 -9.97 3.06
C VAL A 253 21.15 -10.20 3.56
N THR A 254 20.16 -9.48 3.02
CA THR A 254 18.74 -9.66 3.35
C THR A 254 18.23 -11.06 2.98
N THR A 255 18.67 -11.64 1.86
CA THR A 255 18.24 -13.01 1.49
C THR A 255 18.68 -14.05 2.51
N ILE A 256 19.76 -13.84 3.26
CA ILE A 256 20.15 -14.69 4.40
C ILE A 256 19.11 -14.61 5.54
N LEU A 257 18.56 -13.42 5.80
CA LEU A 257 17.48 -13.26 6.79
C LEU A 257 16.19 -13.95 6.31
N MET A 258 15.93 -13.90 5.01
CA MET A 258 14.75 -14.46 4.35
C MET A 258 14.92 -15.93 3.95
N LYS A 259 16.01 -16.59 4.36
CA LYS A 259 16.41 -17.94 3.92
C LYS A 259 15.26 -18.96 3.90
N ASP A 260 14.43 -18.94 4.95
CA ASP A 260 13.34 -19.90 5.12
C ASP A 260 12.09 -19.55 4.28
N GLU A 261 12.03 -18.33 3.73
CA GLU A 261 10.87 -17.78 3.01
C GLU A 261 11.05 -17.78 1.48
N ILE A 262 12.29 -17.77 1.00
CA ILE A 262 12.60 -17.73 -0.44
C ILE A 262 13.11 -19.08 -0.94
N SER A 263 12.63 -19.48 -2.12
CA SER A 263 12.92 -20.80 -2.70
C SER A 263 14.36 -20.92 -3.24
N ALA A 264 14.94 -19.83 -3.72
CA ALA A 264 16.33 -19.78 -4.19
C ALA A 264 16.92 -18.36 -4.11
N VAL A 265 18.14 -18.24 -3.59
CA VAL A 265 18.84 -16.93 -3.52
C VAL A 265 19.50 -16.52 -4.85
N THR A 266 19.86 -17.49 -5.68
CA THR A 266 20.53 -17.28 -6.97
C THR A 266 19.69 -16.52 -7.99
N MET A 267 18.41 -16.25 -7.72
CA MET A 267 17.52 -15.49 -8.60
C MET A 267 17.93 -14.03 -8.81
N LEU A 268 18.83 -13.50 -7.97
CA LEU A 268 19.33 -12.13 -8.09
C LEU A 268 20.48 -11.99 -9.11
N ASP A 269 21.13 -13.11 -9.47
CA ASP A 269 22.30 -13.18 -10.36
C ASP A 269 23.32 -12.04 -10.13
N ASP A 270 23.74 -11.32 -11.16
CA ASP A 270 24.65 -10.17 -11.08
C ASP A 270 23.95 -8.83 -10.77
N GLY A 271 22.61 -8.81 -10.82
CA GLY A 271 21.78 -7.65 -10.55
C GLY A 271 21.52 -6.72 -11.74
N GLU A 272 21.99 -7.03 -12.95
CA GLU A 272 21.74 -6.19 -14.14
C GLU A 272 20.26 -6.18 -14.53
N GLU A 273 19.64 -7.35 -14.63
CA GLU A 273 18.20 -7.46 -14.91
C GLU A 273 17.35 -6.78 -13.83
N LEU A 274 17.77 -6.91 -12.56
CA LEU A 274 17.11 -6.23 -11.43
C LEU A 274 17.17 -4.72 -11.63
N PHE A 275 18.37 -4.18 -11.89
CA PHE A 275 18.55 -2.76 -12.14
C PHE A 275 17.65 -2.29 -13.27
N ASP A 276 17.64 -3.03 -14.38
CA ASP A 276 16.86 -2.67 -15.55
C ASP A 276 15.37 -2.61 -15.23
N GLN A 277 14.80 -3.58 -14.51
CA GLN A 277 13.39 -3.60 -14.15
C GLN A 277 12.98 -2.49 -13.15
N VAL A 278 13.90 -2.01 -12.30
CA VAL A 278 13.57 -0.99 -11.30
C VAL A 278 14.06 0.42 -11.65
N LYS A 279 14.81 0.62 -12.74
CA LYS A 279 15.51 1.89 -13.03
C LYS A 279 14.62 3.13 -13.02
N ASN A 280 13.37 3.04 -13.50
CA ASN A 280 12.44 4.17 -13.49
C ASN A 280 11.93 4.50 -12.08
N TYR A 281 11.93 3.51 -11.17
CA TYR A 281 11.54 3.67 -9.78
C TYR A 281 12.69 4.15 -8.88
N LEU A 282 13.94 3.86 -9.23
CA LEU A 282 15.11 4.19 -8.40
C LEU A 282 15.19 5.67 -7.96
N PRO A 283 14.85 6.68 -8.81
CA PRO A 283 14.82 8.07 -8.39
C PRO A 283 13.84 8.34 -7.24
N LEU A 284 12.71 7.61 -7.20
CA LEU A 284 11.75 7.68 -6.11
C LEU A 284 12.27 6.95 -4.86
N PHE A 285 12.93 5.81 -5.03
CA PHE A 285 13.29 4.93 -3.93
C PHE A 285 14.60 5.30 -3.21
N ILE A 286 15.60 5.83 -3.91
CA ILE A 286 16.97 6.04 -3.41
C ILE A 286 17.29 7.53 -3.15
N CYS A 287 16.24 8.37 -3.08
CA CYS A 287 16.28 9.81 -2.80
C CYS A 287 16.64 10.71 -4.00
N GLU A 288 16.08 11.94 -3.99
CA GLU A 288 16.29 13.00 -4.99
C GLU A 288 17.76 13.41 -5.06
N ASP A 289 18.53 12.77 -5.93
CA ASP A 289 19.84 13.28 -6.28
C ASP A 289 19.80 14.17 -7.52
N LYS A 290 20.42 15.32 -7.33
CA LYS A 290 20.93 16.20 -8.35
C LYS A 290 21.79 15.37 -9.32
N ILE A 291 21.30 15.10 -10.52
CA ILE A 291 22.15 14.51 -11.55
C ILE A 291 23.16 15.60 -11.93
N PHE A 292 24.45 15.38 -11.71
CA PHE A 292 25.50 16.26 -12.21
C PHE A 292 26.07 15.68 -13.53
N ASN A 293 26.45 16.54 -14.48
CA ASN A 293 27.17 16.10 -15.67
C ASN A 293 28.66 15.94 -15.39
N ASP A 294 29.43 15.46 -16.38
CA ASP A 294 30.88 15.25 -16.29
C ASP A 294 31.68 16.54 -16.01
N LYS A 295 31.01 17.70 -16.01
CA LYS A 295 31.55 19.03 -15.68
C LYS A 295 31.09 19.54 -14.30
N ASN A 296 30.46 18.69 -13.47
CA ASN A 296 29.84 19.06 -12.19
C ASN A 296 28.68 20.06 -12.29
N GLU A 297 28.02 20.16 -13.44
CA GLU A 297 26.85 21.02 -13.65
C GLU A 297 25.56 20.20 -13.46
N LEU A 298 24.54 20.79 -12.83
CA LEU A 298 23.24 20.13 -12.61
C LEU A 298 22.55 19.80 -13.95
N LYS A 299 22.46 18.51 -14.29
CA LYS A 299 21.94 17.97 -15.54
C LYS A 299 20.41 17.87 -15.56
N ARG A 300 19.77 17.49 -14.45
CA ARG A 300 18.29 17.39 -14.34
C ARG A 300 17.80 17.52 -12.89
N ASP A 301 16.71 18.27 -12.70
CA ASP A 301 15.83 18.14 -11.55
C ASP A 301 14.81 17.03 -11.89
N PHE A 302 14.67 16.01 -11.04
CA PHE A 302 13.63 14.99 -11.24
C PHE A 302 12.22 15.58 -11.07
N LYS A 303 12.11 16.74 -10.41
CA LYS A 303 10.92 17.59 -10.47
C LYS A 303 10.75 18.02 -11.93
N LYS A 304 9.63 17.65 -12.55
CA LYS A 304 9.30 17.76 -14.00
C LYS A 304 9.80 16.61 -14.90
N SER A 305 10.22 15.47 -14.34
CA SER A 305 10.45 14.28 -15.17
C SER A 305 9.15 13.81 -15.84
N SER A 306 9.22 13.49 -17.13
CA SER A 306 8.13 12.84 -17.87
C SER A 306 8.08 11.33 -17.66
N ILE A 307 9.08 10.75 -16.98
CA ILE A 307 9.11 9.32 -16.67
C ILE A 307 7.92 9.01 -15.77
N LYS A 308 7.13 8.04 -16.22
CA LYS A 308 6.04 7.45 -15.46
C LYS A 308 6.47 6.09 -14.92
N ILE A 309 5.87 5.71 -13.80
CA ILE A 309 5.95 4.36 -13.23
C ILE A 309 4.55 3.88 -12.91
N LEU A 310 4.32 2.56 -12.99
CA LEU A 310 3.10 1.97 -12.47
C LEU A 310 3.05 2.18 -10.94
N SER A 311 2.04 2.89 -10.45
CA SER A 311 1.74 2.94 -9.02
C SER A 311 1.55 1.51 -8.52
N PRO A 312 2.12 1.09 -7.37
CA PRO A 312 1.83 -0.21 -6.76
C PRO A 312 0.45 -0.26 -6.07
N PHE A 313 -0.24 0.89 -5.98
CA PHE A 313 -1.65 0.92 -5.60
C PHE A 313 -2.52 0.74 -6.83
N ALA A 314 -3.49 -0.16 -6.75
CA ALA A 314 -4.45 -0.39 -7.84
C ALA A 314 -5.38 0.81 -8.06
N ASN A 315 -5.45 1.79 -7.15
CA ASN A 315 -6.28 3.00 -7.26
C ASN A 315 -7.75 2.73 -7.67
N GLN A 316 -8.32 1.62 -7.20
CA GLN A 316 -9.70 1.24 -7.52
C GLN A 316 -10.68 2.12 -6.77
N ASN A 317 -10.60 2.11 -5.43
CA ASN A 317 -11.58 2.75 -4.55
C ASN A 317 -11.14 4.11 -4.03
N ILE A 318 -9.82 4.35 -3.97
CA ILE A 318 -9.25 5.66 -3.67
C ILE A 318 -8.49 6.12 -4.91
N ASN A 319 -8.92 7.20 -5.54
CA ASN A 319 -8.21 7.74 -6.70
C ASN A 319 -8.47 9.23 -6.84
N VAL A 320 -7.54 10.05 -6.34
CA VAL A 320 -7.75 11.51 -6.30
C VAL A 320 -7.87 12.11 -7.71
N GLN A 321 -7.24 11.50 -8.71
CA GLN A 321 -7.37 11.96 -10.09
C GLN A 321 -8.75 11.74 -10.69
N VAL A 322 -9.47 10.71 -10.24
CA VAL A 322 -10.86 10.44 -10.67
C VAL A 322 -11.83 11.22 -9.78
N LEU A 323 -11.50 11.37 -8.51
CA LEU A 323 -12.30 12.08 -7.51
C LEU A 323 -12.40 13.58 -7.80
N GLU A 324 -11.32 14.25 -8.22
CA GLU A 324 -11.37 15.69 -8.49
C GLU A 324 -12.37 16.04 -9.63
N PRO A 325 -12.32 15.40 -10.81
CA PRO A 325 -13.34 15.58 -11.85
C PRO A 325 -14.75 15.19 -11.40
N TYR A 326 -14.89 14.16 -10.55
CA TYR A 326 -16.17 13.80 -9.96
C TYR A 326 -16.76 14.96 -9.15
N ILE A 327 -15.97 15.53 -8.23
CA ILE A 327 -16.41 16.65 -7.38
C ILE A 327 -16.79 17.85 -8.25
N ILE A 328 -15.98 18.17 -9.26
CA ILE A 328 -16.27 19.25 -10.22
C ILE A 328 -17.62 19.02 -10.91
N SER A 329 -17.92 17.79 -11.34
CA SER A 329 -19.20 17.46 -12.01
C SER A 329 -20.44 17.64 -11.12
N LYS A 330 -20.26 17.65 -9.78
CA LYS A 330 -21.37 17.86 -8.84
C LYS A 330 -21.64 19.35 -8.57
N GLY A 331 -20.65 20.21 -8.80
CA GLY A 331 -20.75 21.65 -8.63
C GLY A 331 -21.08 22.03 -7.18
N GLU A 332 -21.90 23.06 -7.00
CA GLU A 332 -22.27 23.63 -5.70
C GLU A 332 -23.02 22.66 -4.77
N ARG A 333 -23.52 21.53 -5.28
CA ARG A 333 -24.16 20.48 -4.48
C ARG A 333 -23.16 19.74 -3.59
N PHE A 334 -21.89 19.69 -3.98
CA PHE A 334 -20.85 19.00 -3.22
C PHE A 334 -20.26 19.91 -2.16
N ILE A 335 -19.88 19.36 -1.01
CA ILE A 335 -19.26 20.11 0.08
C ILE A 335 -17.95 20.81 -0.36
N ASN A 336 -17.76 22.04 0.09
CA ASN A 336 -16.49 22.74 -0.08
C ASN A 336 -15.34 22.04 0.66
N TYR A 337 -14.21 21.87 -0.02
CA TYR A 337 -13.04 21.19 0.51
C TYR A 337 -11.75 21.92 0.12
N ASN A 338 -10.69 21.71 0.89
CA ASN A 338 -9.35 22.17 0.54
C ASN A 338 -8.62 21.04 -0.20
N LYS A 339 -8.19 21.32 -1.44
CA LYS A 339 -7.54 20.33 -2.30
C LYS A 339 -6.22 19.81 -1.72
N GLU A 340 -5.43 20.66 -1.10
CA GLU A 340 -4.13 20.30 -0.54
C GLU A 340 -4.29 19.38 0.68
N THR A 341 -5.23 19.69 1.57
CA THR A 341 -5.51 18.83 2.75
C THR A 341 -6.14 17.50 2.33
N LEU A 342 -7.00 17.48 1.31
CA LEU A 342 -7.58 16.24 0.75
C LEU A 342 -6.49 15.33 0.16
N LEU A 343 -5.61 15.89 -0.69
CA LEU A 343 -4.47 15.17 -1.26
C LEU A 343 -3.57 14.61 -0.15
N THR A 344 -3.23 15.45 0.82
CA THR A 344 -2.43 15.06 1.99
C THR A 344 -3.09 13.94 2.78
N THR A 345 -4.41 13.97 2.94
CA THR A 345 -5.17 12.92 3.65
C THR A 345 -5.11 11.60 2.87
N SER A 346 -5.27 11.64 1.55
CA SER A 346 -5.12 10.45 0.70
C SER A 346 -3.72 9.85 0.79
N GLU A 347 -2.66 10.67 0.77
CA GLU A 347 -1.28 10.20 0.91
C GLU A 347 -1.04 9.55 2.28
N ILE A 348 -1.59 10.13 3.36
CA ILE A 348 -1.50 9.57 4.70
C ILE A 348 -2.18 8.20 4.76
N ILE A 349 -3.38 8.06 4.19
CA ILE A 349 -4.12 6.79 4.15
C ILE A 349 -3.29 5.72 3.45
N TYR A 350 -2.78 5.99 2.23
CA TYR A 350 -1.91 5.06 1.52
C TYR A 350 -0.68 4.65 2.34
N THR A 351 -0.02 5.64 2.96
CA THR A 351 1.17 5.40 3.78
C THR A 351 0.87 4.51 4.98
N VAL A 352 -0.25 4.75 5.66
CA VAL A 352 -0.66 4.04 6.87
C VAL A 352 -1.07 2.61 6.53
N LEU A 353 -1.90 2.41 5.51
CA LEU A 353 -2.34 1.08 5.09
C LEU A 353 -1.14 0.23 4.60
N ALA A 354 -0.28 0.77 3.74
CA ALA A 354 0.90 0.06 3.26
C ALA A 354 1.88 -0.29 4.41
N LYS A 355 2.07 0.64 5.37
CA LYS A 355 2.90 0.40 6.56
C LYS A 355 2.36 -0.71 7.43
N LEU A 356 1.06 -0.70 7.70
CA LEU A 356 0.43 -1.70 8.55
C LEU A 356 0.41 -3.08 7.88
N ARG A 357 0.04 -3.15 6.60
CA ARG A 357 0.09 -4.41 5.82
C ARG A 357 1.48 -5.00 5.81
N LEU A 358 2.53 -4.20 5.58
CA LEU A 358 3.90 -4.68 5.63
C LEU A 358 4.31 -5.14 7.05
N ILE A 359 3.94 -4.39 8.10
CA ILE A 359 4.23 -4.79 9.49
C ILE A 359 3.61 -6.16 9.78
N LEU A 360 2.35 -6.35 9.39
CA LEU A 360 1.65 -7.62 9.55
C LEU A 360 2.30 -8.74 8.73
N LEU A 361 2.73 -8.46 7.49
CA LEU A 361 3.42 -9.43 6.63
C LEU A 361 4.77 -9.84 7.22
N ILE A 362 5.63 -8.88 7.57
CA ILE A 362 6.95 -9.16 8.15
C ILE A 362 6.82 -9.89 9.48
N HIS A 363 5.80 -9.61 10.30
CA HIS A 363 5.61 -10.34 11.56
C HIS A 363 5.30 -11.83 11.34
N GLU A 364 4.76 -12.22 10.18
CA GLU A 364 4.59 -13.62 9.82
C GLU A 364 5.94 -14.34 9.73
N TYR A 365 6.88 -13.70 9.05
CA TYR A 365 8.16 -14.30 8.64
C TYR A 365 9.29 -14.04 9.67
N LEU A 366 9.33 -12.83 10.21
CA LEU A 366 10.36 -12.32 11.12
C LEU A 366 9.72 -11.65 12.36
N PRO A 367 8.98 -12.41 13.20
CA PRO A 367 8.25 -11.86 14.35
C PRO A 367 9.17 -11.08 15.30
N ASN A 368 10.37 -11.58 15.58
CA ASN A 368 11.34 -10.91 16.47
C ASN A 368 11.69 -9.48 16.01
N LEU A 369 11.77 -9.26 14.69
CA LEU A 369 12.07 -7.94 14.14
C LEU A 369 10.94 -6.96 14.41
N ILE A 370 9.69 -7.41 14.24
CA ILE A 370 8.51 -6.58 14.47
C ILE A 370 8.22 -6.40 15.96
N ASP A 371 8.38 -7.43 16.77
CA ASP A 371 8.23 -7.38 18.22
C ASP A 371 9.11 -6.28 18.84
N SER A 372 10.37 -6.19 18.40
CA SER A 372 11.29 -5.13 18.85
C SER A 372 10.86 -3.71 18.46
N ARG A 373 10.07 -3.56 17.39
CA ARG A 373 9.52 -2.28 16.91
C ARG A 373 8.18 -1.96 17.58
N ILE A 374 7.39 -2.97 17.93
CA ILE A 374 6.12 -2.83 18.64
C ILE A 374 6.35 -2.51 20.11
N LEU A 375 7.31 -3.16 20.78
CA LEU A 375 7.53 -3.05 22.22
C LEU A 375 7.62 -1.58 22.72
N PRO A 376 8.42 -0.68 22.11
CA PRO A 376 8.45 0.73 22.51
C PRO A 376 7.13 1.49 22.29
N LYS A 377 6.27 0.97 21.42
CA LYS A 377 4.98 1.53 21.01
C LYS A 377 3.80 0.64 21.42
N LYS A 378 3.97 -0.20 22.43
CA LYS A 378 2.96 -1.18 22.89
C LYS A 378 1.60 -0.53 23.11
N LYS A 379 1.56 0.60 23.82
CA LYS A 379 0.32 1.36 24.07
C LYS A 379 -0.46 1.68 22.79
N LEU A 380 0.24 2.03 21.72
CA LEU A 380 -0.39 2.35 20.45
C LEU A 380 -0.89 1.07 19.74
N PHE A 381 -0.02 0.09 19.52
CA PHE A 381 -0.34 -1.06 18.67
C PHE A 381 -1.22 -2.12 19.36
N VAL A 382 -1.10 -2.25 20.68
CA VAL A 382 -1.86 -3.23 21.49
C VAL A 382 -3.09 -2.57 22.08
N ASP A 383 -2.92 -1.53 22.92
CA ASP A 383 -4.03 -1.02 23.73
C ASP A 383 -4.97 -0.14 22.90
N VAL A 384 -4.42 0.74 22.05
CA VAL A 384 -5.20 1.70 21.27
C VAL A 384 -5.72 1.07 19.98
N LEU A 385 -4.84 0.70 19.06
CA LEU A 385 -5.23 0.24 17.72
C LEU A 385 -5.73 -1.21 17.71
N LYS A 386 -5.40 -2.00 18.75
CA LYS A 386 -5.74 -3.43 18.89
C LYS A 386 -5.32 -4.27 17.68
N LEU A 387 -4.14 -3.98 17.14
CA LEU A 387 -3.57 -4.73 16.01
C LEU A 387 -2.80 -5.97 16.47
N PHE A 388 -2.31 -5.94 17.71
CA PHE A 388 -1.54 -7.01 18.33
C PHE A 388 -2.03 -7.28 19.74
N GLU A 389 -1.80 -8.50 20.21
CA GLU A 389 -1.97 -8.95 21.59
C GLU A 389 -0.61 -9.40 22.13
N GLU A 390 -0.24 -8.98 23.33
CA GLU A 390 0.97 -9.47 23.98
C GLU A 390 0.70 -10.83 24.63
N ILE A 391 1.36 -11.88 24.13
CA ILE A 391 1.18 -13.25 24.63
C ILE A 391 2.21 -13.61 25.72
N LYS A 392 3.39 -12.98 25.66
CA LYS A 392 4.48 -13.06 26.64
C LYS A 392 5.23 -11.74 26.60
N GLU A 393 5.98 -11.42 27.65
CA GLU A 393 6.75 -10.18 27.71
C GLU A 393 7.59 -9.98 26.44
N GLY A 394 7.29 -8.91 25.70
CA GLY A 394 7.98 -8.56 24.46
C GLY A 394 7.70 -9.47 23.26
N LYS A 395 6.69 -10.34 23.33
CA LYS A 395 6.25 -11.20 22.21
C LYS A 395 4.78 -10.95 21.88
N PHE A 396 4.52 -10.66 20.61
CA PHE A 396 3.20 -10.26 20.17
C PHE A 396 2.57 -11.29 19.22
N LYS A 397 1.25 -11.34 19.22
CA LYS A 397 0.43 -12.08 18.27
C LYS A 397 -0.41 -11.09 17.48
N ARG A 398 -0.47 -11.25 16.16
CA ARG A 398 -1.35 -10.46 15.30
C ARG A 398 -2.81 -10.75 15.62
N MET A 399 -3.62 -9.70 15.75
CA MET A 399 -5.07 -9.79 15.92
C MET A 399 -5.83 -9.57 14.61
N LEU A 400 -5.11 -9.13 13.58
CA LEU A 400 -5.63 -8.88 12.23
C LEU A 400 -4.66 -9.50 11.22
N ASP A 401 -5.20 -10.26 10.26
CA ASP A 401 -4.41 -10.76 9.13
C ASP A 401 -4.19 -9.65 8.09
N VAL A 402 -3.14 -9.76 7.28
CA VAL A 402 -2.72 -8.73 6.31
C VAL A 402 -3.84 -8.39 5.34
N GLU A 403 -4.64 -9.36 4.89
CA GLU A 403 -5.70 -9.10 3.91
C GLU A 403 -6.99 -8.51 4.48
N ASN A 404 -7.11 -8.34 5.80
CA ASN A 404 -8.26 -7.66 6.41
C ASN A 404 -7.95 -6.16 6.66
N LEU A 405 -7.01 -5.60 5.89
CA LEU A 405 -6.65 -4.19 5.94
C LEU A 405 -6.59 -3.58 4.53
N LEU A 406 -7.66 -3.80 3.76
CA LEU A 406 -7.82 -3.24 2.42
C LEU A 406 -8.58 -1.91 2.49
N GLU A 407 -8.40 -1.07 1.47
CA GLU A 407 -9.18 0.18 1.33
C GLU A 407 -10.68 -0.09 1.32
N SER A 408 -11.10 -1.20 0.71
CA SER A 408 -12.50 -1.63 0.64
C SER A 408 -13.16 -1.84 2.00
N ASP A 409 -12.36 -2.09 3.06
CA ASP A 409 -12.88 -2.32 4.41
C ASP A 409 -13.33 -1.00 5.08
N PHE A 410 -12.93 0.14 4.52
CA PHE A 410 -13.20 1.48 5.05
C PHE A 410 -14.17 2.30 4.20
N ILE A 411 -14.60 1.81 3.03
CA ILE A 411 -15.59 2.51 2.20
C ILE A 411 -16.90 2.64 2.98
N ILE A 412 -17.61 3.76 2.79
CA ILE A 412 -18.87 4.08 3.44
C ILE A 412 -19.92 4.18 2.33
N SER A 413 -21.02 3.43 2.45
CA SER A 413 -22.12 3.52 1.50
C SER A 413 -23.05 4.70 1.81
N GLU A 414 -23.91 5.03 0.86
CA GLU A 414 -25.00 5.96 1.09
C GLU A 414 -25.98 5.46 2.16
N ASP A 415 -26.29 4.17 2.17
CA ASP A 415 -27.12 3.56 3.22
C ASP A 415 -26.49 3.71 4.61
N ASP A 416 -25.17 3.53 4.72
CA ASP A 416 -24.42 3.75 5.96
C ASP A 416 -24.55 5.22 6.43
N ILE A 417 -24.60 6.19 5.51
CA ILE A 417 -24.80 7.61 5.81
C ILE A 417 -26.26 7.88 6.22
N ASN A 418 -27.22 7.42 5.44
CA ASN A 418 -28.66 7.67 5.66
C ASN A 418 -29.11 7.07 7.01
N GLU A 419 -28.62 5.88 7.34
CA GLU A 419 -28.87 5.26 8.64
C GLU A 419 -28.48 6.18 9.81
N ILE A 420 -27.33 6.85 9.73
CA ILE A 420 -26.91 7.82 10.75
C ILE A 420 -27.78 9.07 10.72
N LEU A 421 -28.17 9.58 9.55
CA LEU A 421 -28.94 10.81 9.42
C LEU A 421 -30.36 10.69 10.01
N GLU A 422 -31.02 9.56 9.76
CA GLU A 422 -32.41 9.28 10.16
C GLU A 422 -32.56 9.04 11.67
N HIS A 423 -31.52 8.56 12.35
CA HIS A 423 -31.59 8.25 13.78
C HIS A 423 -31.22 9.47 14.65
N GLU A 424 -32.00 9.75 15.69
CA GLU A 424 -31.62 10.74 16.70
C GLU A 424 -30.52 10.18 17.60
N TYR A 425 -29.52 11.01 17.93
CA TYR A 425 -28.44 10.58 18.82
C TYR A 425 -28.93 10.52 20.27
N THR A 426 -29.06 9.30 20.80
CA THR A 426 -29.51 8.99 22.16
C THR A 426 -28.36 8.64 23.09
N ASN A 427 -27.46 7.76 22.64
CA ASN A 427 -26.28 7.33 23.38
C ASN A 427 -25.21 6.74 22.44
N ILE A 428 -24.00 6.55 22.97
CA ILE A 428 -22.86 6.00 22.22
C ILE A 428 -23.07 4.56 21.72
N ASP A 429 -23.80 3.72 22.47
CA ASP A 429 -23.97 2.30 22.16
C ASP A 429 -24.79 2.12 20.87
N ASP A 430 -25.77 3.00 20.66
CA ASP A 430 -26.66 3.01 19.49
C ASP A 430 -25.95 3.41 18.19
N PHE A 431 -24.91 4.24 18.28
CA PHE A 431 -24.20 4.79 17.12
C PHE A 431 -22.83 4.16 16.87
N TYR A 432 -22.15 3.65 17.91
CA TYR A 432 -20.82 3.05 17.77
C TYR A 432 -20.82 1.81 16.88
N ASN A 433 -21.88 1.02 16.94
CA ASN A 433 -22.02 -0.21 16.15
C ASN A 433 -22.46 0.05 14.70
N LYS A 434 -22.78 1.30 14.35
CA LYS A 434 -23.17 1.66 12.98
C LYS A 434 -21.93 1.71 12.09
N ASN A 435 -22.02 1.10 10.93
CA ASN A 435 -20.88 0.91 10.02
C ASN A 435 -20.17 2.22 9.67
N CYS A 436 -20.92 3.29 9.38
CA CYS A 436 -20.37 4.60 9.05
C CYS A 436 -19.38 5.11 10.12
N PHE A 437 -19.83 5.25 11.37
CA PHE A 437 -19.00 5.76 12.45
C PHE A 437 -17.93 4.78 12.92
N PHE A 438 -18.22 3.48 12.88
CA PHE A 438 -17.20 2.47 13.15
C PHE A 438 -16.02 2.62 12.17
N LYS A 439 -16.30 2.68 10.86
CA LYS A 439 -15.28 2.80 9.80
C LYS A 439 -14.53 4.13 9.90
N ILE A 440 -15.24 5.27 10.03
CA ILE A 440 -14.63 6.59 10.19
C ILE A 440 -13.72 6.63 11.43
N GLY A 441 -14.21 6.21 12.59
CA GLY A 441 -13.43 6.23 13.82
C GLY A 441 -12.20 5.30 13.74
N LYS A 442 -12.34 4.14 13.08
CA LYS A 442 -11.23 3.21 12.87
C LYS A 442 -10.16 3.81 11.96
N ILE A 443 -10.53 4.30 10.76
CA ILE A 443 -9.55 4.89 9.84
C ILE A 443 -8.90 6.14 10.43
N MET A 444 -9.66 7.02 11.12
CA MET A 444 -9.11 8.16 11.86
C MET A 444 -8.09 7.72 12.91
N SER A 445 -8.40 6.67 13.67
CA SER A 445 -7.48 6.15 14.68
C SER A 445 -6.20 5.58 14.05
N LEU A 446 -6.31 4.88 12.93
CA LEU A 446 -5.15 4.37 12.21
C LEU A 446 -4.27 5.52 11.70
N VAL A 447 -4.85 6.53 11.05
CA VAL A 447 -4.07 7.65 10.47
C VAL A 447 -3.45 8.55 11.53
N LEU A 448 -4.15 8.82 12.63
CA LEU A 448 -3.62 9.60 13.76
C LEU A 448 -2.57 8.83 14.56
N GLY A 449 -2.72 7.51 14.66
CA GLY A 449 -1.86 6.66 15.46
C GLY A 449 -0.54 6.32 14.75
N VAL A 450 -0.62 5.89 13.50
CA VAL A 450 0.51 5.34 12.74
C VAL A 450 1.36 6.43 12.11
N GLU A 451 0.74 7.54 11.70
CA GLU A 451 1.38 8.73 11.15
C GLU A 451 1.14 9.92 12.09
N ASN A 452 2.06 10.14 13.04
CA ASN A 452 1.88 11.12 14.11
C ASN A 452 1.80 12.58 13.62
N LYS A 453 2.27 12.87 12.39
CA LYS A 453 2.16 14.20 11.77
C LYS A 453 0.77 14.49 11.21
N THR A 454 -0.13 13.51 11.16
CA THR A 454 -1.50 13.69 10.63
C THR A 454 -2.22 14.86 11.31
N ALA A 455 -2.18 14.94 12.64
CA ALA A 455 -2.82 16.04 13.38
C ALA A 455 -2.28 17.41 12.94
N SER A 456 -0.96 17.58 12.87
CA SER A 456 -0.35 18.84 12.41
C SER A 456 -0.68 19.16 10.95
N LYS A 457 -0.71 18.17 10.06
CA LYS A 457 -1.05 18.35 8.64
C LYS A 457 -2.50 18.76 8.43
N MET A 458 -3.39 18.34 9.33
CA MET A 458 -4.80 18.76 9.36
C MET A 458 -5.02 20.01 10.21
N ASN A 459 -3.96 20.76 10.56
CA ASN A 459 -4.03 21.93 11.43
C ASN A 459 -4.77 21.67 12.75
N TYR A 460 -4.62 20.47 13.30
CA TYR A 460 -5.28 20.01 14.52
C TYR A 460 -6.82 20.12 14.47
N ASP A 461 -7.41 20.07 13.28
CA ASP A 461 -8.84 20.19 13.07
C ASP A 461 -9.48 18.80 12.84
N LEU A 462 -10.31 18.37 13.78
CA LEU A 462 -11.04 17.11 13.67
C LEU A 462 -12.05 17.13 12.52
N PHE A 463 -12.74 18.26 12.31
CA PHE A 463 -13.75 18.38 11.27
C PHE A 463 -13.12 18.26 9.89
N GLU A 464 -11.98 18.90 9.67
CA GLU A 464 -11.26 18.81 8.40
C GLU A 464 -10.84 17.36 8.08
N LEU A 465 -10.29 16.64 9.07
CA LEU A 465 -9.93 15.23 8.89
C LEU A 465 -11.16 14.35 8.65
N PHE A 466 -12.23 14.55 9.41
CA PHE A 466 -13.49 13.82 9.28
C PHE A 466 -14.10 14.01 7.88
N LYS A 467 -14.20 15.26 7.43
CA LYS A 467 -14.69 15.64 6.11
C LYS A 467 -13.85 14.99 5.00
N ASN A 468 -12.51 15.10 5.08
CA ASN A 468 -11.63 14.52 4.05
C ASN A 468 -11.74 13.00 3.98
N ILE A 469 -11.91 12.32 5.10
CA ILE A 469 -12.13 10.86 5.12
C ILE A 469 -13.44 10.50 4.44
N ILE A 470 -14.54 11.21 4.71
CA ILE A 470 -15.82 10.96 4.03
C ILE A 470 -15.71 11.28 2.53
N ILE A 471 -15.00 12.33 2.14
CA ILE A 471 -14.80 12.66 0.72
C ILE A 471 -14.06 11.54 -0.03
N LEU A 472 -13.04 10.97 0.60
CA LEU A 472 -12.21 9.92 -0.01
C LEU A 472 -12.88 8.54 0.00
N MET A 473 -13.56 8.19 1.09
CA MET A 473 -14.08 6.84 1.35
C MET A 473 -15.60 6.73 1.22
N GLY A 474 -16.30 7.85 1.08
CA GLY A 474 -17.75 7.90 0.96
C GLY A 474 -18.27 7.42 -0.39
N PRO A 475 -19.59 7.49 -0.60
CA PRO A 475 -20.21 7.07 -1.84
C PRO A 475 -20.05 8.14 -2.93
N HIS A 476 -19.76 7.70 -4.15
CA HIS A 476 -19.58 8.54 -5.34
C HIS A 476 -20.58 8.20 -6.46
N PRO A 477 -21.91 8.29 -6.22
CA PRO A 477 -22.92 7.98 -7.24
C PRO A 477 -22.82 8.92 -8.45
N LEU A 478 -23.12 8.42 -9.64
CA LEU A 478 -22.90 9.14 -10.91
C LEU A 478 -23.83 10.34 -11.11
N ASP A 479 -25.08 10.23 -10.69
CA ASP A 479 -26.19 11.14 -10.99
C ASP A 479 -26.44 12.18 -9.89
N HIS A 480 -26.14 11.85 -8.63
CA HIS A 480 -26.35 12.73 -7.48
C HIS A 480 -25.12 12.76 -6.56
N THR A 481 -25.22 13.45 -5.42
CA THR A 481 -24.21 13.40 -4.34
C THR A 481 -24.92 13.52 -2.99
N VAL A 482 -24.52 12.69 -2.02
CA VAL A 482 -24.96 12.80 -0.63
C VAL A 482 -23.97 13.56 0.26
N GLN A 483 -22.81 13.89 -0.28
CA GLN A 483 -21.73 14.59 0.41
C GLN A 483 -21.94 16.11 0.31
N THR A 484 -23.08 16.58 0.81
CA THR A 484 -23.44 18.01 0.85
C THR A 484 -22.95 18.64 2.15
N THR A 485 -22.85 19.98 2.21
CA THR A 485 -22.49 20.70 3.44
C THR A 485 -23.38 20.32 4.61
N GLU A 486 -24.71 20.32 4.41
CA GLU A 486 -25.69 19.97 5.44
C GLU A 486 -25.49 18.53 5.95
N THR A 487 -25.29 17.57 5.04
CA THR A 487 -25.08 16.17 5.41
C THR A 487 -23.83 16.00 6.25
N ILE A 488 -22.70 16.57 5.81
CA ILE A 488 -21.42 16.40 6.50
C ILE A 488 -21.42 17.09 7.86
N GLU A 489 -22.02 18.28 7.98
CA GLU A 489 -22.16 18.98 9.26
C GLU A 489 -23.03 18.20 10.25
N LYS A 490 -24.16 17.64 9.79
CA LYS A 490 -25.01 16.77 10.61
C LYS A 490 -24.27 15.52 11.07
N LEU A 491 -23.59 14.81 10.15
CA LEU A 491 -22.78 13.64 10.48
C LEU A 491 -21.69 13.99 11.50
N TYR A 492 -20.98 15.10 11.30
CA TYR A 492 -19.93 15.54 12.21
C TYR A 492 -20.46 15.86 13.60
N SER A 493 -21.57 16.59 13.70
CA SER A 493 -22.17 16.93 15.01
C SER A 493 -22.50 15.67 15.84
N LYS A 494 -23.04 14.63 15.20
CA LYS A 494 -23.30 13.34 15.86
C LYS A 494 -22.00 12.61 16.23
N PHE A 495 -20.97 12.66 15.39
CA PHE A 495 -19.66 12.09 15.69
C PHE A 495 -18.95 12.79 16.86
N GLU A 496 -19.07 14.12 16.93
CA GLU A 496 -18.55 14.93 18.04
C GLU A 496 -19.26 14.61 19.36
N LEU A 497 -20.60 14.47 19.34
CA LEU A 497 -21.37 14.00 20.51
C LEU A 497 -20.88 12.63 20.99
N MET A 498 -20.62 11.71 20.05
CA MET A 498 -20.07 10.39 20.37
C MET A 498 -18.69 10.46 21.04
N CYS A 499 -17.80 11.34 20.56
CA CYS A 499 -16.50 11.57 21.19
C CYS A 499 -16.64 12.14 22.61
N ASN A 500 -17.55 13.10 22.81
CA ASN A 500 -17.82 13.71 24.10
C ASN A 500 -18.47 12.73 25.10
N ASP A 501 -19.32 11.82 24.63
CA ASP A 501 -19.89 10.77 25.48
C ASP A 501 -18.84 9.71 25.85
N TYR A 502 -17.96 9.34 24.92
CA TYR A 502 -16.82 8.48 25.22
C TYR A 502 -15.96 9.08 26.35
N GLU A 503 -15.67 10.39 26.31
CA GLU A 503 -14.99 11.09 27.41
C GLU A 503 -15.70 10.92 28.76
N LYS A 504 -17.03 11.10 28.79
CA LYS A 504 -17.80 10.95 30.02
C LYS A 504 -17.74 9.52 30.56
N ILE A 505 -17.74 8.53 29.67
CA ILE A 505 -17.64 7.11 30.04
C ILE A 505 -16.26 6.81 30.60
N ILE A 506 -15.17 7.28 29.98
CA ILE A 506 -13.80 7.10 30.52
C ILE A 506 -13.71 7.58 31.98
N LYS A 507 -14.35 8.72 32.30
CA LYS A 507 -14.35 9.30 33.65
C LYS A 507 -15.22 8.54 34.65
N LYS A 508 -16.25 7.82 34.20
CA LYS A 508 -17.23 7.11 35.04
C LYS A 508 -16.92 5.62 35.21
N ASP A 509 -16.58 4.95 34.11
CA ASP A 509 -16.36 3.50 34.02
C ASP A 509 -15.35 3.20 32.90
N PHE A 510 -14.08 3.07 33.29
CA PHE A 510 -12.98 2.79 32.37
C PHE A 510 -13.08 1.39 31.74
N GLU A 511 -13.62 0.39 32.44
CA GLU A 511 -13.75 -0.96 31.88
C GLU A 511 -14.79 -0.96 30.76
N LYS A 512 -15.92 -0.27 30.94
CA LYS A 512 -16.91 -0.08 29.87
C LYS A 512 -16.31 0.70 28.69
N SER A 513 -15.42 1.66 28.92
CA SER A 513 -14.84 2.48 27.84
C SER A 513 -13.90 1.70 26.92
N LYS A 514 -13.30 0.59 27.38
CA LYS A 514 -12.30 -0.19 26.62
C LYS A 514 -12.77 -0.66 25.25
N LYS A 515 -14.07 -0.89 25.06
CA LYS A 515 -14.59 -1.32 23.75
C LYS A 515 -14.50 -0.24 22.68
N TYR A 516 -14.54 1.04 23.06
CA TYR A 516 -14.53 2.18 22.13
C TYR A 516 -13.14 2.71 21.77
N ILE A 517 -12.12 2.33 22.54
CA ILE A 517 -10.76 2.89 22.45
C ILE A 517 -10.23 2.89 21.00
N SER A 518 -10.42 1.79 20.27
CA SER A 518 -9.85 1.59 18.93
C SER A 518 -10.40 2.49 17.84
N ASN A 519 -11.48 3.22 18.13
CA ASN A 519 -12.14 4.08 17.18
C ASN A 519 -12.26 5.52 17.69
N LEU A 520 -12.25 5.77 19.00
CA LEU A 520 -12.55 7.10 19.57
C LEU A 520 -11.42 7.72 20.40
N GLU A 521 -10.44 6.94 20.87
CA GLU A 521 -9.35 7.47 21.72
C GLU A 521 -8.52 8.55 21.03
N LEU A 522 -8.17 8.34 19.76
CA LEU A 522 -7.36 9.30 19.00
C LEU A 522 -8.19 10.44 18.42
N PRO A 523 -9.41 10.22 17.87
CA PRO A 523 -10.31 11.31 17.51
C PRO A 523 -10.62 12.26 18.67
N LEU A 524 -10.90 11.74 19.87
CA LEU A 524 -11.14 12.56 21.06
C LEU A 524 -9.92 13.41 21.43
N LYS A 525 -8.69 12.87 21.30
CA LYS A 525 -7.47 13.65 21.54
C LYS A 525 -7.31 14.80 20.54
N LEU A 526 -7.64 14.57 19.28
CA LEU A 526 -7.64 15.61 18.27
C LEU A 526 -8.73 16.66 18.53
N LEU A 527 -9.95 16.24 18.91
CA LEU A 527 -11.05 17.13 19.27
C LEU A 527 -10.65 18.13 20.37
N ARG A 528 -9.93 17.66 21.38
CA ARG A 528 -9.49 18.48 22.51
C ARG A 528 -8.20 19.25 22.27
N TRP A 529 -7.63 19.15 21.08
CA TRP A 529 -6.35 19.79 20.81
C TRP A 529 -6.51 21.31 20.83
N LYS A 530 -5.98 21.94 21.88
CA LYS A 530 -5.90 23.40 21.96
C LYS A 530 -4.64 23.84 21.21
N LYS A 531 -4.81 24.74 20.24
CA LYS A 531 -3.68 25.47 19.64
C LYS A 531 -3.24 26.50 20.67
N ASP A 532 -2.24 26.14 21.46
CA ASP A 532 -1.52 27.10 22.30
C ASP A 532 -0.57 27.95 21.43
#